data_AF-A0A945XDC6-F1
#
_entry.id   AF-A0A945XDC6-F1
#
_cell.length_a   1.000
_cell.length_b   1.000
_cell.length_c   1.000
_cell.angle_alpha   90.00
_cell.angle_beta   90.00
_cell.angle_gamma   90.00
#
_symmetry.space_group_name_H-M   'P 1'
#
loop_
_entity.id
_entity.type
_entity.pdbx_description
1 polymer ?
#
loop_
_entity_poly.entity_id
_entity_poly.type
_entity_poly.pdbx_seq_one_letter_code
_entity_poly.pdbx_strand_id
1 'polypeptide(L)' 'MDTNVKSKPTGKGIGSSLLRQEDERYLHGRGRFIGDIRMQGMLELAFLRSPLAHA' A
#
# COMPACT_ATOMS: atom_id res chain seq x y z
N MET A 1 -13.81 13.56 -21.76
CA MET A 1 -14.00 14.52 -20.64
C MET A 1 -12.92 14.16 -19.65
N ASP A 2 -11.73 14.70 -19.89
CA ASP A 2 -10.50 14.10 -19.39
C ASP A 2 -10.06 14.92 -18.18
N THR A 3 -10.44 14.48 -16.97
CA THR A 3 -10.05 15.14 -15.73
C THR A 3 -8.63 14.74 -15.33
N ASN A 4 -7.63 15.19 -16.09
CA ASN A 4 -6.23 15.09 -15.68
C ASN A 4 -5.79 16.43 -15.07
N VAL A 5 -6.13 16.62 -13.80
CA VAL A 5 -5.62 17.74 -13.00
C VAL A 5 -4.44 17.22 -12.16
N LYS A 6 -3.28 16.99 -12.79
CA LYS A 6 -2.02 17.04 -12.04
C LYS A 6 -1.58 18.50 -11.96
N SER A 7 -2.20 19.28 -11.07
CA SER A 7 -1.71 20.63 -10.76
C SER A 7 -0.33 20.50 -10.12
N LYS A 8 0.70 20.97 -10.82
CA LYS A 8 2.08 20.95 -10.33
C LYS A 8 2.13 21.81 -9.05
N PRO A 9 2.56 21.26 -7.90
CA PRO A 9 2.68 22.07 -6.69
C PRO A 9 3.65 23.23 -6.95
N THR A 10 3.27 24.43 -6.50
CA THR A 10 3.96 25.70 -6.77
C THR A 10 5.28 25.87 -6.01
N GLY A 11 5.61 24.95 -5.09
CA GLY A 11 6.86 24.92 -4.32
C GLY A 11 7.64 23.62 -4.50
N LYS A 12 8.97 23.68 -4.32
CA LYS A 12 9.86 22.52 -4.25
C LYS A 12 10.57 22.54 -2.89
N GLY A 13 10.63 21.40 -2.21
CA GLY A 13 11.41 21.24 -0.96
C GLY A 13 10.58 21.27 0.33
N ILE A 14 11.29 21.42 1.45
CA ILE A 14 10.72 21.37 2.81
C ILE A 14 9.73 22.53 3.02
N GLY A 15 8.56 22.22 3.57
CA GLY A 15 7.49 23.20 3.85
C GLY A 15 6.54 23.49 2.67
N SER A 16 6.80 22.94 1.47
CA SER A 16 5.86 23.04 0.35
C SER A 16 4.77 21.97 0.43
N SER A 17 3.51 22.34 0.18
CA SER A 17 2.43 21.36 -0.01
C SER A 17 2.62 20.65 -1.35
N LEU A 18 3.05 19.38 -1.29
CA LEU A 18 3.34 18.53 -2.43
C LEU A 18 2.34 17.37 -2.44
N LEU A 19 1.89 16.97 -3.63
CA LEU A 19 1.14 15.73 -3.78
C LEU A 19 2.05 14.54 -3.45
N ARG A 20 1.55 13.65 -2.60
CA ARG A 20 2.21 12.40 -2.25
C ARG A 20 2.15 11.44 -3.44
N GLN A 21 3.25 10.74 -3.69
CA GLN A 21 3.33 9.84 -4.86
C GLN A 21 2.51 8.57 -4.65
N GLU A 22 2.45 8.10 -3.40
CA GLU A 22 1.79 6.87 -3.01
C GLU A 22 0.26 6.97 -3.03
N ASP A 23 -0.31 8.16 -2.84
CA ASP A 23 -1.76 8.40 -2.79
C ASP A 23 -2.44 7.96 -4.09
N GLU A 24 -1.76 8.11 -5.25
CA GLU A 24 -2.28 7.66 -6.53
C GLU A 24 -2.57 6.16 -6.56
N ARG A 25 -1.77 5.35 -5.85
CA ARG A 25 -1.97 3.90 -5.74
C ARG A 25 -2.91 3.56 -4.60
N TYR A 26 -2.71 4.14 -3.43
CA TYR A 26 -3.46 3.76 -2.23
C TYR A 26 -4.91 4.24 -2.24
N LEU A 27 -5.19 5.49 -2.66
CA LEU A 27 -6.56 6.02 -2.67
C LEU A 27 -7.43 5.38 -3.76
N HIS A 28 -6.81 4.80 -4.79
CA HIS A 28 -7.53 4.12 -5.88
C HIS A 28 -7.59 2.60 -5.69
N GLY A 29 -7.19 2.06 -4.52
CA GLY A 29 -7.19 0.63 -4.27
C GLY A 29 -6.19 -0.17 -5.14
N ARG A 30 -5.22 0.51 -5.76
CA ARG A 30 -4.14 -0.08 -6.57
C ARG A 30 -2.86 -0.31 -5.75
N GLY A 31 -2.97 -0.29 -4.43
CA GLY A 31 -1.89 -0.70 -3.54
C GLY A 31 -1.61 -2.18 -3.70
N ARG A 32 -0.34 -2.59 -3.64
CA ARG A 32 0.05 -4.00 -3.57
C ARG A 32 0.72 -4.23 -2.22
N PHE A 33 0.08 -5.03 -1.38
CA PHE A 33 0.57 -5.41 -0.07
C PHE A 33 1.23 -6.79 -0.13
N ILE A 34 1.89 -7.18 0.97
CA ILE A 34 2.59 -8.47 1.06
C ILE A 34 1.63 -9.64 0.81
N GLY A 35 0.40 -9.55 1.31
CA GLY A 35 -0.63 -10.59 1.10
C GLY A 35 -1.14 -10.71 -0.34
N ASP A 36 -0.90 -9.71 -1.19
CA ASP A 36 -1.32 -9.73 -2.60
C ASP A 36 -0.30 -10.43 -3.51
N ILE A 37 0.89 -10.74 -2.98
CA ILE A 37 1.96 -11.38 -3.73
C ILE A 37 1.64 -12.87 -3.88
N ARG A 38 1.55 -13.33 -5.13
CA ARG A 38 1.39 -14.74 -5.50
C ARG A 38 2.55 -15.17 -6.39
N MET A 39 3.17 -16.29 -6.09
CA MET A 39 4.28 -16.88 -6.86
C MET A 39 3.95 -18.34 -7.17
N GLN A 40 4.40 -18.84 -8.33
CA GLN A 40 4.25 -20.26 -8.65
C GLN A 40 5.04 -21.10 -7.64
N GLY A 41 4.40 -22.14 -7.09
CA GLY A 41 5.00 -23.01 -6.09
C GLY A 41 5.05 -22.44 -4.67
N MET A 42 4.35 -21.33 -4.39
CA MET A 42 4.27 -20.78 -3.03
C MET A 42 3.56 -21.75 -2.09
N LEU A 43 4.18 -22.01 -0.94
CA LEU A 43 3.62 -22.85 0.12
C LEU A 43 2.85 -21.97 1.11
N GLU A 44 1.66 -22.42 1.50
CA GLU A 44 0.85 -21.77 2.53
C GLU A 44 1.10 -22.44 3.88
N LEU A 45 1.20 -21.65 4.95
CA LEU A 45 1.38 -22.17 6.31
C LEU A 45 0.30 -21.65 7.26
N ALA A 46 -0.03 -22.44 8.27
CA ALA A 46 -0.90 -22.06 9.36
C ALA A 46 -0.25 -22.43 10.70
N PHE A 47 -0.24 -21.48 11.64
CA PHE A 47 0.25 -21.73 12.99
C PHE A 47 -0.87 -22.25 13.88
N LEU A 48 -0.74 -23.47 14.40
CA LEU A 48 -1.60 -23.95 15.50
C LEU A 48 -1.07 -23.36 16.81
N ARG A 49 -1.92 -22.62 17.52
CA ARG A 49 -1.57 -22.01 18.81
C ARG A 49 -2.34 -22.70 19.93
N SER A 50 -1.69 -22.88 21.08
CA SER A 50 -2.34 -23.41 22.28
C SER A 50 -3.50 -22.49 22.69
N PRO A 51 -4.68 -23.04 23.03
CA PRO A 51 -5.75 -22.27 23.66
C PRO A 51 -5.45 -21.98 25.13
N LEU A 52 -4.51 -22.72 25.74
CA LEU A 52 -4.11 -22.56 27.13
C LEU A 52 -2.86 -21.66 27.22
N ALA A 53 -2.90 -20.68 28.13
CA ALA A 53 -1.83 -19.72 28.31
C ALA A 53 -0.57 -20.31 28.99
N HIS A 54 -0.69 -21.41 29.75
CA HIS A 54 0.39 -22.07 30.48
C HIS A 54 0.08 -23.56 30.70
N ALA A 55 1.06 -24.45 30.50
CA ALA A 55 0.90 -25.92 30.57
C ALA A 55 1.54 -26.51 31.83
#